data_AF-A0A2D9N2T5-F1
#
_entry.id   AF-A0A2D9N2T5-F1
#
_cell.length_a   1.000
_cell.length_b   1.000
_cell.length_c   1.000
_cell.angle_alpha   90.00
_cell.angle_beta   90.00
_cell.angle_gamma   90.00
#
_symmetry.space_group_name_H-M   'P 1'
#
loop_
_entity.id
_entity.type
_entity.pdbx_description
1 polymer ?
#
loop_
_entity_poly.entity_id
_entity_poly.type
_entity_poly.pdbx_seq_one_letter_code
_entity_poly.pdbx_strand_id
1 'polypeptide(L)'
;MNTLEEDLVETIDLLNFTFSSDFVDKWSFKYGKRLPSLYQLRLLKSLDTRKPLKIQTVYKFLVVDSGFNEEVIISFLNDIDYEIYFPIIKGKIKDL
;
A
#
# COMPACT_ATOMS: atom_id res chain seq x y z
N MET A 1 21.95 -2.77 11.68
CA MET A 1 20.95 -2.14 12.56
C MET A 1 20.99 -0.69 12.15
N ASN A 2 19.99 -0.27 11.39
CA ASN A 2 19.96 1.06 10.81
C ASN A 2 19.82 2.10 11.93
N THR A 3 20.29 3.33 11.68
CA THR A 3 19.98 4.46 12.56
C THR A 3 18.54 4.90 12.33
N LEU A 4 18.00 5.66 13.30
CA LEU A 4 16.67 6.28 13.13
C LEU A 4 16.62 7.20 11.90
N GLU A 5 17.72 7.88 11.58
CA GLU A 5 17.78 8.71 10.38
C GLU A 5 17.73 7.89 9.09
N GLU A 6 18.45 6.76 9.05
CA GLU A 6 18.44 5.84 7.91
C GLU A 6 17.02 5.27 7.68
N ASP A 7 16.36 4.78 8.73
CA ASP A 7 14.99 4.26 8.65
C ASP A 7 13.99 5.33 8.17
N LEU A 8 14.19 6.58 8.58
CA LEU A 8 13.35 7.71 8.18
C LEU A 8 13.56 8.08 6.70
N VAL A 9 14.81 8.08 6.22
CA VAL A 9 15.12 8.31 4.80
C VAL A 9 14.53 7.20 3.94
N GLU A 10 14.73 5.94 4.31
CA GLU A 10 14.17 4.80 3.59
C GLU A 10 12.64 4.86 3.52
N THR A 11 11.99 5.25 4.63
CA THR A 11 10.52 5.44 4.67
C THR A 11 10.08 6.57 3.74
N ILE A 12 10.80 7.70 3.74
CA ILE A 12 10.48 8.84 2.87
C ILE A 12 10.65 8.46 1.40
N ASP A 13 11.72 7.76 1.04
CA ASP A 13 11.96 7.30 -0.33
C ASP A 13 10.91 6.30 -0.80
N LEU A 14 10.53 5.36 0.08
CA LEU A 14 9.41 4.45 -0.17
C LEU A 14 8.13 5.24 -0.46
N LEU A 15 7.77 6.20 0.40
CA LEU A 15 6.56 7.00 0.21
C LEU A 15 6.62 7.87 -1.05
N ASN A 16 7.77 8.47 -1.34
CA ASN A 16 7.98 9.25 -2.57
C ASN A 16 7.74 8.41 -3.81
N PHE A 17 8.29 7.19 -3.84
CA PHE A 17 8.00 6.25 -4.91
C PHE A 17 6.53 5.85 -4.93
N THR A 18 5.96 5.42 -3.80
CA THR A 18 4.58 4.95 -3.74
C THR A 18 3.59 6.01 -4.20
N PHE A 19 3.81 7.30 -3.93
CA PHE A 19 2.92 8.39 -4.35
C PHE A 19 3.28 9.01 -5.71
N SER A 20 4.31 8.53 -6.40
CA SER A 20 4.66 9.00 -7.73
C SER A 20 3.76 8.39 -8.82
N SER A 21 3.82 8.96 -10.02
CA SER A 21 3.26 8.33 -11.22
C SER A 21 3.93 7.00 -11.54
N ASP A 22 5.22 6.84 -11.21
CA ASP A 22 6.00 5.66 -11.55
C ASP A 22 5.48 4.41 -10.84
N PHE A 23 4.99 4.55 -9.61
CA PHE A 23 4.33 3.44 -8.91
C PHE A 23 3.06 3.00 -9.65
N VAL A 24 2.23 3.95 -10.09
CA VAL A 24 1.02 3.64 -10.86
C VAL A 24 1.40 2.97 -12.17
N ASP A 25 2.36 3.53 -12.90
CA ASP A 25 2.77 3.01 -14.20
C ASP A 25 3.37 1.61 -14.08
N LYS A 26 4.25 1.37 -13.09
CA LYS A 26 4.84 0.05 -12.80
C LYS A 26 3.79 -1.03 -12.62
N TRP A 27 2.74 -0.75 -11.84
CA TRP A 27 1.72 -1.74 -11.51
C TRP A 27 0.53 -1.75 -12.47
N SER A 28 0.39 -0.72 -13.30
CA SER A 28 -0.73 -0.58 -14.24
C SER A 28 -0.74 -1.66 -15.32
N PHE A 29 0.44 -2.18 -15.71
CA PHE A 29 0.54 -3.24 -16.72
C PHE A 29 -0.17 -4.54 -16.27
N LYS A 30 -0.10 -4.88 -14.98
CA LYS A 30 -0.67 -6.11 -14.43
C LYS A 30 -2.06 -5.91 -13.83
N TYR A 31 -2.30 -4.77 -13.18
CA TYR A 31 -3.50 -4.54 -12.36
C TYR A 31 -4.41 -3.42 -12.88
N GLY A 32 -4.04 -2.77 -13.99
CA GLY A 32 -4.70 -1.57 -14.48
C GLY A 32 -4.40 -0.34 -13.61
N LYS A 33 -4.57 0.87 -14.15
CA LYS A 33 -4.22 2.12 -13.43
C LYS A 33 -5.06 2.35 -12.16
N ARG A 34 -6.32 1.92 -12.16
CA ARG A 34 -7.27 2.22 -11.08
C ARG A 34 -6.84 1.64 -9.74
N LEU A 35 -6.26 0.43 -9.73
CA LEU A 35 -5.92 -0.30 -8.52
C LEU A 35 -4.76 0.35 -7.73
N PRO A 36 -3.56 0.58 -8.29
CA PRO A 36 -2.47 1.27 -7.59
C PRO A 36 -2.84 2.70 -7.19
N SER A 37 -3.64 3.42 -8.00
CA SER A 37 -4.11 4.77 -7.63
C SER A 37 -5.06 4.76 -6.43
N LEU A 38 -5.93 3.77 -6.30
CA LEU A 38 -6.79 3.63 -5.11
C LEU A 38 -5.98 3.19 -3.88
N TYR A 39 -4.96 2.36 -4.07
CA TYR A 39 -4.03 2.03 -2.99
C TYR A 39 -3.30 3.29 -2.47
N GLN A 40 -2.77 4.13 -3.37
CA GLN A 40 -2.19 5.43 -3.03
C GLN A 40 -3.19 6.28 -2.22
N LEU A 41 -4.42 6.43 -2.71
CA LEU A 41 -5.45 7.21 -2.00
C LEU A 41 -5.69 6.70 -0.58
N ARG A 42 -5.72 5.37 -0.41
CA ARG A 42 -5.94 4.77 0.91
C ARG A 42 -4.76 4.99 1.86
N LEU A 43 -3.53 4.87 1.35
CA LEU A 43 -2.32 5.11 2.12
C LEU A 43 -2.21 6.58 2.53
N LEU A 44 -2.51 7.51 1.62
CA LEU A 44 -2.49 8.95 1.89
C LEU A 44 -3.43 9.32 3.04
N LYS A 45 -4.63 8.72 3.08
CA LYS A 45 -5.60 8.93 4.17
C LYS A 45 -5.06 8.48 5.54
N SER A 46 -4.22 7.44 5.59
CA SER A 46 -3.56 6.99 6.82
C SER A 46 -2.56 8.02 7.33
N LEU A 47 -1.78 8.63 6.42
CA LEU A 47 -0.82 9.68 6.73
C LEU A 47 -1.51 10.97 7.20
N ASP A 48 -2.57 11.39 6.51
CA ASP A 48 -3.37 12.57 6.87
C ASP A 48 -3.96 12.43 8.30
N THR A 49 -4.52 11.26 8.60
CA THR A 49 -5.10 10.98 9.93
C THR A 49 -4.07 10.61 11.00
N ARG A 50 -2.79 10.45 10.62
CA ARG A 50 -1.69 10.00 11.48
C ARG A 50 -1.99 8.69 12.22
N LYS A 51 -2.76 7.80 11.60
CA LYS A 51 -3.16 6.51 12.19
C LYS A 51 -2.68 5.38 11.29
N PRO A 52 -1.97 4.37 11.83
CA PRO A 52 -1.61 3.19 11.06
C PRO A 52 -2.84 2.53 10.45
N LEU A 53 -2.69 2.09 9.21
CA LEU A 53 -3.73 1.42 8.46
C LEU A 53 -3.67 -0.08 8.71
N LYS A 54 -4.79 -0.70 9.09
CA LYS A 54 -4.88 -2.15 9.15
C LYS A 54 -4.98 -2.72 7.74
N ILE A 55 -4.28 -3.81 7.45
CA ILE A 55 -4.35 -4.49 6.14
C ILE A 55 -5.78 -4.91 5.79
N GLN A 56 -6.59 -5.35 6.77
CA GLN A 56 -8.03 -5.62 6.61
C GLN A 56 -8.79 -4.42 6.05
N THR A 57 -8.37 -3.20 6.42
CA THR A 57 -9.02 -1.97 5.97
C THR A 57 -8.61 -1.60 4.54
N VAL A 58 -7.36 -1.86 4.15
CA VAL A 58 -6.92 -1.76 2.74
C VAL A 58 -7.70 -2.74 1.90
N TYR A 59 -7.72 -4.00 2.32
CA TYR A 59 -8.39 -5.10 1.64
C TYR A 59 -9.87 -4.82 1.44
N LYS A 60 -10.60 -4.48 2.51
CA LYS A 60 -12.03 -4.15 2.44
C LYS A 60 -12.29 -2.98 1.49
N PHE A 61 -11.46 -1.93 1.53
CA PHE A 61 -11.62 -0.79 0.65
C PHE A 61 -11.45 -1.15 -0.84
N LEU A 62 -10.47 -2.01 -1.16
CA LEU A 62 -10.21 -2.41 -2.54
C LEU A 62 -11.25 -3.44 -3.03
N VAL A 63 -11.62 -4.41 -2.21
CA VAL A 63 -12.60 -5.44 -2.59
C VAL A 63 -14.03 -4.90 -2.55
N VAL A 64 -14.50 -4.45 -1.39
CA VAL A 64 -15.90 -4.09 -1.16
C VAL A 64 -16.21 -2.71 -1.71
N ASP A 65 -15.43 -1.71 -1.35
CA ASP A 65 -15.76 -0.32 -1.70
C ASP A 65 -15.39 0.01 -3.16
N SER A 66 -14.42 -0.70 -3.74
CA SER A 66 -13.91 -0.43 -5.09
C SER A 66 -14.25 -1.50 -6.13
N GLY A 67 -14.71 -2.69 -5.71
CA GLY A 67 -15.23 -3.75 -6.58
C GLY A 67 -14.16 -4.61 -7.26
N PHE A 68 -12.97 -4.73 -6.68
CA PHE A 68 -11.94 -5.65 -7.20
C PHE A 68 -12.13 -7.07 -6.66
N ASN A 69 -11.70 -8.06 -7.45
CA ASN A 69 -11.67 -9.45 -7.02
C ASN A 69 -10.63 -9.66 -5.91
N GLU A 70 -10.96 -10.47 -4.91
CA GLU A 70 -10.12 -10.81 -3.75
C GLU A 70 -8.74 -11.33 -4.15
N GLU A 71 -8.67 -12.28 -5.09
CA GLU A 71 -7.43 -12.88 -5.57
C GLU A 71 -6.51 -11.84 -6.22
N VAL A 72 -7.09 -10.88 -6.94
CA VAL A 72 -6.35 -9.78 -7.57
C VAL A 72 -5.76 -8.86 -6.51
N ILE A 73 -6.51 -8.56 -5.44
CA ILE A 73 -6.01 -7.73 -4.33
C ILE A 73 -4.91 -8.45 -3.54
N ILE A 74 -5.09 -9.73 -3.25
CA ILE A 74 -4.06 -10.53 -2.56
C ILE A 74 -2.79 -10.61 -3.42
N SER A 75 -2.92 -10.86 -4.72
CA SER A 75 -1.77 -10.87 -5.62
C SER A 75 -1.08 -9.50 -5.65
N PHE A 76 -1.82 -8.40 -5.77
CA PHE A 76 -1.23 -7.06 -5.76
C PHE A 76 -0.49 -6.77 -4.45
N LEU A 77 -1.09 -7.04 -3.29
CA LEU A 77 -0.47 -6.76 -2.00
C LEU A 77 0.82 -7.57 -1.79
N ASN A 78 0.86 -8.81 -2.27
CA ASN A 78 2.08 -9.63 -2.27
C ASN A 78 3.14 -9.08 -3.24
N ASP A 79 2.73 -8.71 -4.46
CA ASP A 79 3.63 -8.20 -5.50
C ASP A 79 4.33 -6.88 -5.09
N ILE A 80 3.61 -5.99 -4.40
CA ILE A 80 4.19 -4.73 -3.91
C ILE A 80 5.00 -4.88 -2.62
N ASP A 81 5.07 -6.10 -2.08
CA ASP A 81 5.61 -6.41 -0.76
C ASP A 81 5.05 -5.46 0.32
N TYR A 82 3.74 -5.54 0.59
CA TYR A 82 3.06 -4.59 1.49
C TYR A 82 3.69 -4.51 2.90
N GLU A 83 4.51 -5.47 3.30
CA GLU A 83 5.15 -5.51 4.62
C GLU A 83 6.24 -4.44 4.76
N ILE A 84 6.85 -3.98 3.65
CA ILE A 84 7.83 -2.87 3.66
C ILE A 84 7.22 -1.55 4.13
N TYR A 85 5.88 -1.43 4.13
CA TYR A 85 5.17 -0.25 4.62
C TYR A 85 5.01 -0.22 6.14
N PHE A 86 5.56 -1.17 6.89
CA PHE A 86 5.59 -1.07 8.34
C PHE A 86 6.37 0.19 8.77
N PRO A 87 5.90 0.99 9.75
CA PRO A 87 4.73 0.76 10.61
C PRO A 87 3.42 1.42 10.13
N ILE A 88 3.39 1.97 8.91
CA ILE A 88 2.23 2.66 8.32
C ILE A 88 1.10 1.66 8.05
N ILE A 89 1.42 0.49 7.50
CA ILE A 89 0.49 -0.63 7.35
C ILE A 89 0.78 -1.69 8.43
N LYS A 90 -0.27 -2.20 9.06
CA LYS A 90 -0.20 -3.23 10.11
C LYS A 90 -1.10 -4.43 9.83
N GLY A 91 -0.68 -5.60 10.33
CA GLY A 91 -1.39 -6.87 10.19
C GLY A 91 -0.83 -7.72 9.07
N LYS A 92 -1.32 -8.96 8.92
CA LYS A 92 -0.89 -9.88 7.87
C LYS A 92 -2.04 -10.25 6.95
N ILE A 93 -1.73 -10.52 5.67
CA ILE A 93 -2.70 -11.07 4.71
C ILE A 93 -3.30 -12.39 5.19
N LYS A 94 -2.53 -13.19 5.96
CA LYS A 94 -3.03 -14.44 6.58
C LYS A 94 -4.16 -14.22 7.60
N ASP A 95 -4.35 -12.98 8.05
CA ASP A 95 -5.38 -12.57 9.01
C ASP A 95 -6.57 -11.88 8.32
N LEU A 96 -6.70 -12.01 6.99
CA LEU A 96 -7.82 -11.47 6.19
C LEU A 96 -9.01 -12.43 6.15
#